data_AF-A0A1H3M543-F1
#
_entry.id   AF-A0A1H3M543-F1
#
_cell.length_a   1.000
_cell.length_b   1.000
_cell.length_c   1.000
_cell.angle_alpha   90.00
_cell.angle_beta   90.00
_cell.angle_gamma   90.00
#
_symmetry.space_group_name_H-M   'P 1'
#
loop_
_entity.id
_entity.type
_entity.pdbx_description
1 polymer ?
#
loop_
_entity_poly.entity_id
_entity_poly.type
_entity_poly.pdbx_seq_one_letter_code
_entity_poly.pdbx_strand_id
1 'polypeptide(L)'
;MSTTEEPKTGPIRIPALGAKRTDRVSVVALFRVNMFPLGHLPVPVSKPAEQLAAPEDDFIVGLRFPPGDHPEPVDTVSVLDNAPVRELPAQPSEPSAEVTDGHSPFGSLDEKSWSRRYLGGMRGDIPEYAWPPGALFPEGGTEPGEAVTLPVDTVIDRFGDGLGRIFAPEGTPLAERALPSSPAYRRYRVTRALPVWRTVTAPWFGQPGGGTRYRATYSAGELITLGYLEAL
;
A
#
# COMPACT_ATOMS: atom_id res chain seq x y z
N MET A 1 -72.19 24.23 7.46
CA MET A 1 -71.23 23.37 8.21
C MET A 1 -69.92 23.35 7.46
N SER A 2 -68.93 24.09 7.94
CA SER A 2 -67.50 23.95 7.62
C SER A 2 -66.76 24.80 8.64
N THR A 3 -66.16 24.16 9.63
CA THR A 3 -65.31 24.82 10.63
C THR A 3 -63.88 24.43 10.30
N THR A 4 -63.10 25.43 9.89
CA THR A 4 -61.65 25.35 9.67
C THR A 4 -60.95 25.14 11.01
N GLU A 5 -60.19 24.06 11.15
CA GLU A 5 -59.36 23.81 12.32
C GLU A 5 -57.93 24.29 12.04
N GLU A 6 -57.50 25.32 12.78
CA GLU A 6 -56.20 25.95 12.68
C GLU A 6 -55.19 25.21 13.59
N PRO A 7 -54.02 24.75 13.09
CA PRO A 7 -53.07 24.03 13.92
C PRO A 7 -52.37 24.98 14.91
N LYS A 8 -52.59 24.75 16.21
CA LYS A 8 -51.94 25.47 17.31
C LYS A 8 -50.43 25.19 17.34
N THR A 9 -49.63 26.23 17.05
CA THR A 9 -48.17 26.22 17.21
C THR A 9 -47.81 26.33 18.70
N GLY A 10 -47.34 25.24 19.31
CA GLY A 10 -46.75 25.26 20.65
C GLY A 10 -45.38 25.95 20.69
N PRO A 11 -44.90 26.40 21.86
CA PRO A 11 -43.66 27.17 21.96
C PRO A 11 -42.43 26.34 21.56
N ILE A 12 -41.58 26.92 20.72
CA ILE A 12 -40.30 26.34 20.30
C ILE A 12 -39.37 26.28 21.52
N ARG A 13 -39.03 25.07 21.98
CA ARG A 13 -38.00 24.87 23.00
C ARG A 13 -36.63 25.18 22.40
N ILE A 14 -36.04 26.30 22.79
CA ILE A 14 -34.65 26.63 22.45
C ILE A 14 -33.73 25.87 23.42
N PRO A 15 -32.89 24.93 22.95
CA PRO A 15 -31.95 24.23 23.83
C PRO A 15 -30.90 25.19 24.40
N ALA A 16 -30.45 24.91 25.63
CA ALA A 16 -29.42 25.70 26.30
C ALA A 16 -28.13 25.76 25.48
N LEU A 17 -27.49 26.94 25.46
CA LEU A 17 -26.26 27.17 24.73
C LEU A 17 -25.15 26.22 25.23
N GLY A 18 -24.61 25.38 24.35
CA GLY A 18 -23.58 24.38 24.68
C GLY A 18 -24.06 22.95 24.93
N ALA A 19 -25.37 22.69 24.93
CA ALA A 19 -25.90 21.32 24.99
C ALA A 19 -25.58 20.54 23.69
N LYS A 20 -25.18 19.26 23.82
CA LYS A 20 -24.99 18.36 22.67
C LYS A 20 -26.32 18.26 21.91
N ARG A 21 -26.34 18.73 20.65
CA ARG A 21 -27.51 18.58 19.78
C ARG A 21 -27.68 17.11 19.41
N THR A 22 -28.80 16.53 19.81
CA THR A 22 -29.16 15.13 19.53
C THR A 22 -30.17 15.01 18.41
N ASP A 23 -30.79 16.12 17.98
CA ASP A 23 -31.75 16.12 16.89
C ASP A 23 -31.04 16.01 15.53
N ARG A 24 -31.48 15.05 14.73
CA ARG A 24 -30.85 14.70 13.44
C ARG A 24 -30.76 15.89 12.50
N VAL A 25 -31.77 16.75 12.49
CA VAL A 25 -31.82 17.93 11.60
C VAL A 25 -30.71 18.92 11.96
N SER A 26 -30.51 19.23 13.23
CA SER A 26 -29.46 20.15 13.65
C SER A 26 -28.06 19.55 13.58
N VAL A 27 -27.91 18.24 13.79
CA VAL A 27 -26.62 17.55 13.59
C VAL A 27 -26.23 17.59 12.11
N VAL A 28 -27.17 17.32 11.20
CA VAL A 28 -26.93 17.40 9.75
C VAL A 28 -26.67 18.85 9.32
N ALA A 29 -27.39 19.82 9.86
CA ALA A 29 -27.15 21.24 9.58
C ALA A 29 -25.76 21.69 10.07
N LEU A 30 -25.35 21.30 11.28
CA LEU A 30 -24.04 21.60 11.83
C LEU A 30 -22.92 20.95 11.00
N PHE A 31 -23.11 19.68 10.61
CA PHE A 31 -22.20 18.98 9.72
C PHE A 31 -22.07 19.71 8.37
N ARG A 32 -23.19 20.15 7.77
CA ARG A 32 -23.17 20.89 6.50
C ARG A 32 -22.44 22.22 6.60
N VAL A 33 -22.69 23.01 7.65
CA VAL A 33 -21.98 24.29 7.86
C VAL A 33 -20.48 24.06 8.09
N ASN A 34 -20.13 23.00 8.82
CA ASN A 34 -18.73 22.69 9.10
C ASN A 34 -17.97 22.14 7.88
N MET A 35 -18.62 21.31 7.06
CA MET A 35 -17.99 20.70 5.88
C MET A 35 -18.06 21.59 4.64
N PHE A 36 -19.09 22.42 4.55
CA PHE A 36 -19.34 23.31 3.41
C PHE A 36 -19.64 24.73 3.93
N PRO A 37 -18.61 25.46 4.40
CA PRO A 37 -18.79 26.79 4.99
C PRO A 37 -19.43 27.82 4.04
N LEU A 38 -19.40 27.56 2.73
CA LEU A 38 -20.04 28.39 1.70
C LEU A 38 -21.53 28.04 1.45
N GLY A 39 -22.11 27.11 2.21
CA GLY A 39 -23.56 26.90 2.30
C GLY A 39 -24.19 26.02 1.21
N HIS A 40 -23.43 25.50 0.25
CA HIS A 40 -23.93 24.57 -0.77
C HIS A 40 -23.11 23.28 -0.84
N LEU A 41 -23.80 22.16 -1.06
CA LEU A 41 -23.13 20.91 -1.45
C LEU A 41 -22.54 21.09 -2.85
N PRO A 42 -21.30 20.63 -3.10
CA PRO A 42 -20.76 20.61 -4.46
C PRO A 42 -21.68 19.78 -5.35
N VAL A 43 -21.94 20.27 -6.56
CA VAL A 43 -22.66 19.51 -7.57
C VAL A 43 -21.77 18.33 -7.97
N PRO A 44 -22.25 17.08 -7.92
CA PRO A 44 -21.46 15.95 -8.36
C PRO A 44 -21.10 16.13 -9.84
N VAL A 45 -19.80 16.18 -10.12
CA VAL A 45 -19.25 16.24 -11.47
C VAL A 45 -18.54 14.94 -11.77
N SER A 46 -18.69 14.43 -12.99
CA SER A 46 -18.07 13.19 -13.46
C SER A 46 -16.58 13.33 -13.75
N LYS A 47 -16.04 14.55 -13.70
CA LYS A 47 -14.64 14.85 -13.95
C LYS A 47 -14.11 15.82 -12.87
N PRO A 48 -12.91 15.58 -12.32
CA PRO A 48 -12.30 16.51 -11.37
C PRO A 48 -12.12 17.89 -11.99
N ALA A 49 -12.35 18.94 -11.19
CA ALA A 49 -12.24 20.34 -11.62
C ALA A 49 -10.83 20.70 -12.10
N GLU A 50 -9.82 20.07 -11.50
CA GLU A 50 -8.43 20.19 -11.89
C GLU A 50 -7.73 18.88 -11.51
N GLN A 51 -7.01 18.28 -12.46
CA GLN A 51 -6.13 17.14 -12.20
C GLN A 51 -4.71 17.63 -12.45
N LEU A 52 -3.92 17.69 -11.38
CA LEU A 52 -2.52 18.08 -11.49
C LEU A 52 -1.79 17.10 -12.41
N ALA A 53 -0.89 17.62 -13.25
CA ALA A 53 0.03 16.78 -14.00
C ALA A 53 0.86 15.93 -13.03
N ALA A 54 1.15 14.68 -13.42
CA ALA A 54 2.08 13.87 -12.66
C ALA A 54 3.44 14.60 -12.60
N PRO A 55 4.11 14.65 -11.43
CA PRO A 55 5.43 15.27 -11.35
C PRO A 55 6.40 14.56 -12.31
N GLU A 56 7.14 15.35 -13.10
CA GLU A 56 8.06 14.84 -14.13
C GLU A 56 9.26 14.11 -13.50
N ASP A 57 9.73 14.59 -12.34
CA ASP A 57 10.91 14.09 -11.65
C ASP A 57 10.61 13.80 -10.18
N ASP A 58 10.11 12.60 -9.92
CA ASP A 58 10.08 12.04 -8.56
C ASP A 58 11.22 11.02 -8.46
N PHE A 59 12.28 11.38 -7.74
CA PHE A 59 13.61 10.75 -7.69
C PHE A 59 13.69 9.26 -7.26
N ILE A 60 12.58 8.53 -7.22
CA ILE A 60 12.58 7.07 -7.07
C ILE A 60 12.48 6.43 -8.46
N VAL A 61 13.55 6.56 -9.24
CA VAL A 61 13.74 5.85 -10.51
C VAL A 61 13.76 4.35 -10.21
N GLY A 62 12.77 3.59 -10.72
CA GLY A 62 12.80 2.12 -10.75
C GLY A 62 11.89 1.37 -9.77
N LEU A 63 11.08 2.05 -8.94
CA LEU A 63 10.14 1.37 -8.03
C LEU A 63 8.70 1.93 -8.06
N ARG A 64 8.37 2.81 -9.01
CA ARG A 64 6.99 3.25 -9.27
C ARG A 64 6.45 2.51 -10.48
N PHE A 65 5.36 1.78 -10.26
CA PHE A 65 4.74 0.94 -11.28
C PHE A 65 3.33 1.44 -11.58
N PRO A 66 2.94 1.57 -12.86
CA PRO A 66 1.59 1.91 -13.22
C PRO A 66 0.62 0.88 -12.60
N PRO A 67 -0.53 1.32 -12.06
CA PRO A 67 -1.55 0.38 -11.62
C PRO A 67 -2.06 -0.43 -12.82
N GLY A 68 -2.25 -1.75 -12.63
CA GLY A 68 -2.80 -2.62 -13.67
C GLY A 68 -1.91 -2.81 -14.91
N ASP A 69 -0.58 -2.71 -14.75
CA ASP A 69 0.37 -2.90 -15.86
C ASP A 69 0.53 -4.37 -16.30
N HIS A 70 -0.05 -5.32 -15.56
CA HIS A 70 -0.04 -6.74 -15.90
C HIS A 70 -1.07 -7.08 -17.00
N PRO A 71 -0.74 -7.94 -17.99
CA PRO A 71 -1.67 -8.31 -19.07
C PRO A 71 -2.98 -8.95 -18.58
N GLU A 72 -2.94 -9.61 -17.43
CA GLU A 72 -4.11 -10.11 -16.70
C GLU A 72 -4.30 -9.25 -15.44
N PRO A 73 -5.19 -8.23 -15.44
CA PRO A 73 -5.36 -7.36 -14.28
C PRO A 73 -6.09 -8.07 -13.14
N VAL A 74 -5.75 -7.67 -11.91
CA VAL A 74 -6.51 -8.04 -10.70
C VAL A 74 -7.94 -7.50 -10.83
N ASP A 75 -8.93 -8.36 -10.57
CA ASP A 75 -10.34 -7.96 -10.58
C ASP A 75 -10.66 -7.17 -9.31
N THR A 76 -10.65 -5.85 -9.44
CA THR A 76 -10.97 -4.92 -8.34
C THR A 76 -12.46 -4.60 -8.27
N VAL A 77 -13.19 -4.69 -9.38
CA VAL A 77 -14.57 -4.23 -9.48
C VAL A 77 -15.51 -5.23 -8.81
N SER A 78 -15.39 -6.52 -9.14
CA SER A 78 -16.23 -7.57 -8.56
C SER A 78 -16.03 -7.72 -7.04
N VAL A 79 -14.84 -7.38 -6.57
CA VAL A 79 -14.42 -7.53 -5.18
C VAL A 79 -14.97 -6.43 -4.28
N LEU A 80 -14.95 -5.17 -4.73
CA LEU A 80 -15.44 -4.05 -3.93
C LEU A 80 -16.95 -4.14 -3.65
N ASP A 81 -17.72 -4.74 -4.57
CA ASP A 81 -19.15 -4.99 -4.38
C ASP A 81 -19.45 -6.05 -3.31
N ASN A 82 -18.47 -6.89 -2.98
CA ASN A 82 -18.63 -8.05 -2.08
C ASN A 82 -17.59 -8.10 -0.95
N ALA A 83 -16.87 -7.00 -0.69
CA ALA A 83 -15.71 -7.00 0.19
C ALA A 83 -16.10 -7.35 1.65
N PRO A 84 -15.50 -8.40 2.25
CA PRO A 84 -15.69 -8.67 3.67
C PRO A 84 -15.04 -7.55 4.51
N VAL A 85 -15.45 -7.48 5.78
CA VAL A 85 -14.97 -6.48 6.74
C VAL A 85 -13.43 -6.50 6.79
N ARG A 86 -12.85 -5.36 6.45
CA ARG A 86 -11.43 -4.97 6.48
C ARG A 86 -10.56 -5.83 7.41
N GLU A 87 -9.90 -6.84 6.87
CA GLU A 87 -8.81 -7.53 7.57
C GLU A 87 -7.65 -6.56 7.76
N LEU A 88 -7.11 -6.52 8.97
CA LEU A 88 -5.94 -5.71 9.28
C LEU A 88 -4.72 -6.29 8.56
N PRO A 89 -3.75 -5.44 8.15
CA PRO A 89 -2.53 -5.94 7.53
C PRO A 89 -1.83 -6.96 8.44
N ALA A 90 -1.25 -8.00 7.83
CA ALA A 90 -0.51 -9.06 8.53
C ALA A 90 0.43 -8.46 9.57
N GLN A 91 0.40 -8.89 10.83
CA GLN A 91 1.32 -8.37 11.83
C GLN A 91 2.76 -8.78 11.51
N PRO A 92 3.78 -7.97 11.88
CA PRO A 92 5.16 -8.40 11.83
C PRO A 92 5.36 -9.72 12.60
N SER A 93 6.13 -10.64 12.03
CA SER A 93 6.59 -11.86 12.67
C SER A 93 8.11 -11.97 12.55
N GLU A 94 8.73 -12.86 13.34
CA GLU A 94 10.15 -13.14 13.19
C GLU A 94 10.38 -14.09 12.00
N PRO A 95 11.36 -13.80 11.11
CA PRO A 95 11.74 -14.72 10.06
C PRO A 95 12.41 -15.97 10.63
N SER A 96 12.34 -17.09 9.91
CA SER A 96 13.09 -18.30 10.28
C SER A 96 14.60 -18.07 10.18
N ALA A 97 15.38 -18.86 10.90
CA ALA A 97 16.84 -18.78 10.86
C ALA A 97 17.39 -19.02 9.43
N GLU A 98 16.74 -19.88 8.64
CA GLU A 98 17.11 -20.13 7.23
C GLU A 98 16.97 -18.88 6.36
N VAL A 99 15.98 -18.04 6.62
CA VAL A 99 15.79 -16.78 5.88
C VAL A 99 16.87 -15.77 6.24
N THR A 100 17.34 -15.74 7.48
CA THR A 100 18.37 -14.78 7.92
C THR A 100 19.80 -15.30 7.81
N ASP A 101 19.98 -16.59 7.55
CA ASP A 101 21.29 -17.20 7.43
C ASP A 101 22.11 -16.61 6.27
N GLY A 102 23.42 -16.50 6.49
CA GLY A 102 24.35 -15.95 5.50
C GLY A 102 24.20 -14.45 5.19
N HIS A 103 23.24 -13.74 5.80
CA HIS A 103 23.09 -12.29 5.60
C HIS A 103 24.05 -11.49 6.50
N SER A 104 24.95 -10.73 5.88
CA SER A 104 25.77 -9.72 6.54
C SER A 104 25.23 -8.33 6.19
N PRO A 105 24.84 -7.46 7.14
CA PRO A 105 24.24 -6.16 6.83
C PRO A 105 25.04 -5.28 5.85
N PHE A 106 26.38 -5.38 5.89
CA PHE A 106 27.27 -4.61 5.02
C PHE A 106 27.96 -5.47 3.95
N GLY A 107 27.58 -6.74 3.82
CA GLY A 107 28.24 -7.70 2.94
C GLY A 107 29.71 -7.87 3.32
N SER A 108 30.58 -7.70 2.33
CA SER A 108 32.05 -7.71 2.51
C SER A 108 32.66 -6.32 2.77
N LEU A 109 31.85 -5.26 2.86
CA LEU A 109 32.32 -3.89 3.06
C LEU A 109 32.30 -3.53 4.55
N ASP A 110 33.16 -2.58 4.94
CA ASP A 110 32.97 -1.88 6.21
C ASP A 110 31.79 -0.90 6.14
N GLU A 111 31.23 -0.54 7.29
CA GLU A 111 30.06 0.32 7.42
C GLU A 111 30.22 1.68 6.72
N LYS A 112 31.41 2.29 6.78
CA LYS A 112 31.67 3.61 6.19
C LYS A 112 31.68 3.51 4.66
N SER A 113 32.34 2.49 4.11
CA SER A 113 32.35 2.23 2.68
C SER A 113 30.98 1.84 2.15
N TRP A 114 30.22 1.04 2.91
CA TRP A 114 28.84 0.68 2.58
C TRP A 114 27.95 1.91 2.56
N SER A 115 27.98 2.72 3.61
CA SER A 115 27.20 3.95 3.74
C SER A 115 27.49 4.92 2.61
N ARG A 116 28.78 5.13 2.28
CA ARG A 116 29.17 6.02 1.17
C ARG A 116 28.61 5.58 -0.18
N ARG A 117 28.37 4.28 -0.38
CA ARG A 117 27.89 3.73 -1.64
C ARG A 117 26.38 3.68 -1.73
N TYR A 118 25.71 3.39 -0.61
CA TYR A 118 24.30 3.00 -0.63
C TYR A 118 23.37 3.91 0.17
N LEU A 119 23.89 4.82 0.98
CA LEU A 119 23.08 5.80 1.70
C LEU A 119 23.07 7.12 0.93
N GLY A 120 21.92 7.46 0.34
CA GLY A 120 21.69 8.70 -0.40
C GLY A 120 21.40 9.91 0.50
N GLY A 121 21.00 9.66 1.75
CA GLY A 121 20.75 10.71 2.73
C GLY A 121 19.82 10.25 3.83
N MET A 122 19.26 11.23 4.56
CA MET A 122 18.28 11.02 5.61
C MET A 122 17.10 11.96 5.36
N ARG A 123 15.88 11.42 5.40
CA ARG A 123 14.64 12.19 5.43
C ARG A 123 14.09 12.17 6.85
N GLY A 124 14.51 13.15 7.65
CA GLY A 124 14.33 13.06 9.11
C GLY A 124 15.14 11.88 9.65
N ASP A 125 14.47 10.96 10.36
CA ASP A 125 15.10 9.73 10.89
C ASP A 125 15.04 8.54 9.93
N ILE A 126 14.51 8.73 8.71
CA ILE A 126 14.35 7.65 7.72
C ILE A 126 15.55 7.67 6.77
N PRO A 127 16.32 6.57 6.67
CA PRO A 127 17.41 6.48 5.70
C PRO A 127 16.87 6.39 4.27
N GLU A 128 17.44 7.21 3.39
CA GLU A 128 17.19 7.13 1.96
C GLU A 128 18.31 6.31 1.30
N TYR A 129 17.95 5.16 0.73
CA TYR A 129 18.91 4.27 0.09
C TYR A 129 19.01 4.51 -1.41
N ALA A 130 20.22 4.38 -1.94
CA ALA A 130 20.47 4.32 -3.37
C ALA A 130 20.10 2.92 -3.88
N TRP A 131 18.90 2.79 -4.43
CA TRP A 131 18.40 1.55 -5.05
C TRP A 131 19.11 1.23 -6.38
N PRO A 132 19.06 -0.03 -6.86
CA PRO A 132 19.64 -0.40 -8.15
C PRO A 132 19.16 0.52 -9.29
N PRO A 133 20.05 1.04 -10.15
CA PRO A 133 19.64 1.86 -11.28
C PRO A 133 18.75 1.08 -12.25
N GLY A 134 17.53 1.56 -12.51
CA GLY A 134 16.55 0.88 -13.36
C GLY A 134 17.02 0.61 -14.81
N ALA A 135 17.96 1.42 -15.32
CA ALA A 135 18.54 1.23 -16.65
C ALA A 135 19.45 -0.02 -16.75
N LEU A 136 20.01 -0.49 -15.63
CA LEU A 136 20.84 -1.68 -15.55
C LEU A 136 20.08 -2.85 -14.93
N PHE A 137 19.22 -2.56 -13.97
CA PHE A 137 18.45 -3.53 -13.21
C PHE A 137 16.97 -3.14 -13.26
N PRO A 138 16.27 -3.49 -14.36
CA PRO A 138 14.86 -3.12 -14.53
C PRO A 138 14.05 -3.64 -13.35
N GLU A 139 13.36 -2.72 -12.67
CA GLU A 139 12.57 -3.01 -11.47
C GLU A 139 13.37 -3.64 -10.31
N GLY A 140 14.70 -3.51 -10.31
CA GLY A 140 15.61 -4.17 -9.37
C GLY A 140 15.82 -5.67 -9.63
N GLY A 141 15.44 -6.15 -10.82
CA GLY A 141 15.79 -7.48 -11.32
C GLY A 141 17.02 -7.46 -12.22
N THR A 142 17.63 -8.63 -12.45
CA THR A 142 18.72 -8.78 -13.43
C THR A 142 18.21 -8.68 -14.87
N GLU A 143 16.93 -8.95 -15.09
CA GLU A 143 16.24 -8.92 -16.37
C GLU A 143 14.82 -8.34 -16.17
N PRO A 144 14.16 -7.85 -17.24
CA PRO A 144 12.77 -7.43 -17.16
C PRO A 144 11.86 -8.51 -16.59
N GLY A 145 10.80 -8.10 -15.89
CA GLY A 145 9.84 -9.02 -15.31
C GLY A 145 9.11 -9.85 -16.37
N GLU A 146 8.89 -11.11 -16.06
CA GLU A 146 7.98 -12.00 -16.79
C GLU A 146 6.59 -11.97 -16.12
N ALA A 147 5.54 -11.79 -16.91
CA ALA A 147 4.17 -11.85 -16.41
C ALA A 147 3.81 -13.29 -16.04
N VAL A 148 3.43 -13.52 -14.77
CA VAL A 148 3.04 -14.84 -14.26
C VAL A 148 1.86 -14.72 -13.30
N THR A 149 1.11 -15.80 -13.13
CA THR A 149 -0.01 -15.86 -12.18
C THR A 149 0.30 -16.87 -11.09
N LEU A 150 0.39 -16.41 -9.83
CA LEU A 150 0.61 -17.28 -8.69
C LEU A 150 -0.67 -18.08 -8.40
N PRO A 151 -0.59 -19.42 -8.26
CA PRO A 151 -1.74 -20.23 -7.94
C PRO A 151 -2.23 -19.97 -6.51
N VAL A 152 -3.51 -20.28 -6.27
CA VAL A 152 -4.08 -20.30 -4.91
C VAL A 152 -3.26 -21.22 -4.01
N ASP A 153 -3.20 -20.87 -2.73
CA ASP A 153 -2.42 -21.51 -1.66
C ASP A 153 -0.89 -21.31 -1.75
N THR A 154 -0.39 -20.59 -2.76
CA THR A 154 1.02 -20.17 -2.78
C THR A 154 1.33 -19.30 -1.58
N VAL A 155 2.41 -19.61 -0.84
CA VAL A 155 2.88 -18.78 0.26
C VAL A 155 3.99 -17.85 -0.24
N ILE A 156 3.80 -16.55 0.01
CA ILE A 156 4.77 -15.50 -0.30
C ILE A 156 5.04 -14.67 0.95
N ASP A 157 6.21 -14.06 1.00
CA ASP A 157 6.62 -13.24 2.13
C ASP A 157 7.23 -11.91 1.66
N ARG A 158 7.40 -10.99 2.61
CA ARG A 158 8.09 -9.72 2.37
C ARG A 158 8.74 -9.19 3.65
N PHE A 159 9.78 -8.40 3.43
CA PHE A 159 10.33 -7.50 4.42
C PHE A 159 9.82 -6.09 4.12
N GLY A 160 9.14 -5.45 5.08
CA GLY A 160 8.66 -4.08 4.94
C GLY A 160 7.33 -3.80 5.63
N ASP A 161 6.78 -2.62 5.35
CA ASP A 161 5.40 -2.29 5.72
C ASP A 161 4.39 -2.95 4.76
N GLY A 162 3.10 -2.73 5.02
CA GLY A 162 2.00 -3.22 4.18
C GLY A 162 1.78 -2.43 2.89
N LEU A 163 2.56 -1.38 2.62
CA LEU A 163 2.38 -0.49 1.45
C LEU A 163 3.23 -0.91 0.25
N GLY A 164 4.25 -1.74 0.45
CA GLY A 164 5.06 -2.23 -0.67
C GLY A 164 4.40 -3.34 -1.48
N ARG A 165 4.96 -3.55 -2.69
CA ARG A 165 4.46 -4.46 -3.72
C ARG A 165 5.43 -5.58 -4.09
N ILE A 166 6.58 -5.62 -3.43
CA ILE A 166 7.66 -6.58 -3.71
C ILE A 166 7.58 -7.73 -2.70
N PHE A 167 7.50 -8.94 -3.21
CA PHE A 167 7.41 -10.19 -2.44
C PHE A 167 8.49 -11.17 -2.92
N ALA A 168 8.72 -12.21 -2.14
CA ALA A 168 9.48 -13.38 -2.56
C ALA A 168 8.69 -14.66 -2.22
N PRO A 169 9.04 -15.82 -2.82
CA PRO A 169 8.63 -17.10 -2.27
C PRO A 169 9.00 -17.22 -0.79
N GLU A 170 8.15 -17.86 0.01
CA GLU A 170 8.48 -18.16 1.41
C GLU A 170 9.84 -18.86 1.50
N GLY A 171 10.65 -18.46 2.49
CA GLY A 171 11.94 -19.08 2.75
C GLY A 171 13.09 -18.56 1.88
N THR A 172 12.83 -17.62 0.95
CA THR A 172 13.91 -17.00 0.17
C THR A 172 14.91 -16.29 1.11
N PRO A 173 16.22 -16.63 1.08
CA PRO A 173 17.21 -16.03 1.98
C PRO A 173 17.29 -14.51 1.84
N LEU A 174 17.54 -13.80 2.94
CA LEU A 174 17.60 -12.33 2.98
C LEU A 174 18.75 -11.78 2.12
N ALA A 175 19.89 -12.50 2.07
CA ALA A 175 21.00 -12.18 1.17
C ALA A 175 20.60 -12.27 -0.32
N GLU A 176 19.69 -13.18 -0.66
CA GLU A 176 19.19 -13.32 -2.03
C GLU A 176 18.18 -12.25 -2.43
N ARG A 177 17.64 -11.51 -1.45
CA ARG A 177 16.71 -10.39 -1.65
C ARG A 177 17.40 -9.04 -1.83
N ALA A 178 18.71 -8.97 -1.57
CA ALA A 178 19.52 -7.76 -1.69
C ALA A 178 18.85 -6.52 -1.06
N LEU A 179 18.50 -6.61 0.23
CA LEU A 179 17.91 -5.52 1.00
C LEU A 179 18.95 -4.87 1.96
N PRO A 180 18.86 -3.54 2.21
CA PRO A 180 19.85 -2.80 2.99
C PRO A 180 19.66 -2.93 4.50
N SER A 181 18.43 -3.22 4.93
CA SER A 181 18.06 -3.51 6.31
C SER A 181 17.00 -4.62 6.29
N SER A 182 16.79 -5.25 7.44
CA SER A 182 15.70 -6.21 7.65
C SER A 182 14.52 -5.52 8.32
N PRO A 183 13.63 -4.82 7.58
CA PRO A 183 12.39 -4.30 8.15
C PRO A 183 11.47 -5.44 8.59
N ALA A 184 10.33 -5.12 9.18
CA ALA A 184 9.35 -6.11 9.66
C ALA A 184 9.06 -7.21 8.62
N TYR A 185 9.24 -8.48 9.00
CA TYR A 185 8.96 -9.64 8.17
C TYR A 185 7.48 -10.01 8.26
N ARG A 186 6.86 -10.35 7.12
CA ARG A 186 5.43 -10.68 7.01
C ARG A 186 5.22 -11.77 5.98
N ARG A 187 4.24 -12.64 6.21
CA ARG A 187 3.87 -13.74 5.32
C ARG A 187 2.41 -13.66 4.90
N TYR A 188 2.14 -14.20 3.72
CA TYR A 188 0.82 -14.18 3.11
C TYR A 188 0.56 -15.49 2.37
N ARG A 189 -0.70 -15.93 2.39
CA ARG A 189 -1.20 -16.98 1.49
C ARG A 189 -1.99 -16.34 0.36
N VAL A 190 -1.74 -16.78 -0.87
CA VAL A 190 -2.54 -16.41 -2.04
C VAL A 190 -3.90 -17.09 -1.97
N THR A 191 -4.98 -16.32 -1.87
CA THR A 191 -6.37 -16.84 -1.77
C THR A 191 -7.08 -16.86 -3.12
N ARG A 192 -6.54 -16.15 -4.11
CA ARG A 192 -7.04 -16.08 -5.50
C ARG A 192 -5.87 -16.02 -6.45
N ALA A 193 -6.03 -16.56 -7.65
CA ALA A 193 -4.99 -16.49 -8.69
C ALA A 193 -4.46 -15.06 -8.82
N LEU A 194 -3.18 -14.85 -8.47
CA LEU A 194 -2.61 -13.52 -8.26
C LEU A 194 -1.63 -13.19 -9.38
N PRO A 195 -1.98 -12.28 -10.31
CA PRO A 195 -1.08 -11.84 -11.36
C PRO A 195 0.06 -10.99 -10.80
N VAL A 196 1.30 -11.35 -11.14
CA VAL A 196 2.54 -10.71 -10.67
C VAL A 196 3.59 -10.70 -11.78
N TRP A 197 4.56 -9.81 -11.64
CA TRP A 197 5.78 -9.82 -12.44
C TRP A 197 6.87 -10.58 -11.70
N ARG A 198 7.44 -11.61 -12.33
CA ARG A 198 8.52 -12.42 -11.78
C ARG A 198 9.86 -12.00 -12.39
N THR A 199 10.87 -11.81 -11.56
CA THR A 199 12.26 -11.62 -12.00
C THR A 199 13.23 -12.23 -10.99
N VAL A 200 14.51 -12.24 -11.34
CA VAL A 200 15.62 -12.61 -10.45
C VAL A 200 16.18 -11.34 -9.84
N THR A 201 16.32 -11.29 -8.51
CA THR A 201 16.80 -10.10 -7.79
C THR A 201 18.23 -9.77 -8.20
N ALA A 202 18.48 -8.50 -8.54
CA ALA A 202 19.83 -8.02 -8.85
C ALA A 202 20.74 -8.02 -7.60
N PRO A 203 22.06 -8.27 -7.75
CA PRO A 203 23.02 -8.09 -6.68
C PRO A 203 23.08 -6.61 -6.25
N TRP A 204 22.82 -6.32 -4.98
CA TRP A 204 22.85 -4.95 -4.46
C TRP A 204 23.09 -4.90 -2.96
N PHE A 205 23.36 -3.71 -2.39
CA PHE A 205 23.63 -3.50 -0.96
C PHE A 205 24.74 -4.40 -0.36
N GLY A 206 25.69 -4.84 -1.19
CA GLY A 206 26.74 -5.77 -0.77
C GLY A 206 26.28 -7.23 -0.64
N GLN A 207 25.05 -7.52 -1.05
CA GLN A 207 24.47 -8.86 -1.08
C GLN A 207 24.54 -9.47 -2.49
N PRO A 208 24.57 -10.82 -2.61
CA PRO A 208 24.61 -11.50 -3.89
C PRO A 208 23.33 -11.36 -4.71
N GLY A 209 22.16 -11.14 -4.09
CA GLY A 209 20.90 -11.22 -4.81
C GLY A 209 20.65 -12.63 -5.35
N GLY A 210 19.97 -12.76 -6.49
CA GLY A 210 19.72 -14.05 -7.16
C GLY A 210 18.43 -14.74 -6.76
N GLY A 211 17.75 -14.27 -5.72
CA GLY A 211 16.47 -14.84 -5.29
C GLY A 211 15.33 -14.50 -6.25
N THR A 212 14.33 -15.39 -6.32
CA THR A 212 13.10 -15.10 -7.06
C THR A 212 12.35 -13.94 -6.40
N ARG A 213 11.96 -12.97 -7.21
CA ARG A 213 11.23 -11.76 -6.79
C ARG A 213 9.92 -11.67 -7.54
N TYR A 214 8.85 -11.36 -6.80
CA TYR A 214 7.55 -11.03 -7.35
C TYR A 214 7.24 -9.56 -7.12
N ARG A 215 6.76 -8.88 -8.15
CA ARG A 215 6.15 -7.56 -8.05
C ARG A 215 4.67 -7.68 -8.36
N ALA A 216 3.82 -7.34 -7.39
CA ALA A 216 2.39 -7.24 -7.60
C ALA A 216 1.99 -5.86 -8.17
N THR A 217 0.78 -5.79 -8.73
CA THR A 217 0.17 -4.55 -9.24
C THR A 217 -0.38 -3.66 -8.12
N TYR A 218 -0.71 -4.25 -6.96
CA TYR A 218 -1.21 -3.59 -5.75
C TYR A 218 -0.32 -3.90 -4.53
N SER A 219 -0.42 -3.07 -3.49
CA SER A 219 0.29 -3.28 -2.21
C SER A 219 -0.25 -4.48 -1.44
N ALA A 220 0.54 -5.01 -0.51
CA ALA A 220 0.10 -6.11 0.36
C ALA A 220 -1.22 -5.79 1.09
N GLY A 221 -1.36 -4.57 1.63
CA GLY A 221 -2.58 -4.14 2.31
C GLY A 221 -3.80 -4.04 1.38
N GLU A 222 -3.60 -3.58 0.15
CA GLU A 222 -4.66 -3.55 -0.87
C GLU A 222 -5.06 -4.97 -1.29
N LEU A 223 -4.09 -5.86 -1.52
CA LEU A 223 -4.37 -7.25 -1.89
C LEU A 223 -5.08 -8.04 -0.80
N ILE A 224 -4.80 -7.77 0.48
CA ILE A 224 -5.59 -8.30 1.61
C ILE A 224 -7.01 -7.75 1.56
N THR A 225 -7.16 -6.44 1.40
CA THR A 225 -8.48 -5.80 1.30
C THR A 225 -9.29 -6.36 0.14
N LEU A 226 -8.62 -6.70 -0.97
CA LEU A 226 -9.22 -7.29 -2.16
C LEU A 226 -9.42 -8.82 -2.05
N GLY A 227 -9.02 -9.45 -0.94
CA GLY A 227 -9.17 -10.89 -0.73
C GLY A 227 -8.35 -11.74 -1.70
N TYR A 228 -7.24 -11.22 -2.22
CA TYR A 228 -6.22 -11.96 -3.00
C TYR A 228 -5.10 -12.51 -2.11
N LEU A 229 -4.89 -11.90 -0.95
CA LEU A 229 -3.97 -12.36 0.07
C LEU A 229 -4.67 -12.52 1.41
N GLU A 230 -4.27 -13.53 2.17
CA GLU A 230 -4.57 -13.70 3.59
C GLU A 230 -3.26 -13.55 4.38
N ALA A 231 -3.29 -12.84 5.51
CA ALA A 231 -2.17 -12.73 6.41
C ALA A 231 -1.90 -14.04 7.18
N LEU A 232 -0.62 -14.43 7.31
CA LEU A 232 -0.19 -15.60 8.09
C LEU A 232 0.57 -15.25 9.36
#